data_AF-A0A2M7ZLV5-F1
#
_entry.id   AF-A0A2M7ZLV5-F1
#
_cell.length_a   1.000
_cell.length_b   1.000
_cell.length_c   1.000
_cell.angle_alpha   90.00
_cell.angle_beta   90.00
_cell.angle_gamma   90.00
#
_symmetry.space_group_name_H-M   'P 1'
#
loop_
_entity.id
_entity.type
_entity.pdbx_description
1 polymer ?
#
loop_
_entity_poly.entity_id
_entity_poly.type
_entity_poly.pdbx_seq_one_letter_code
_entity_poly.pdbx_strand_id
1 'polypeptide(L)'
;MEKHKAYFRFYEELNDFLPIGKRKVKFEHHFIDRASVKDMIESLGVPHAEIDLILVNGRAVTFSYKVNYNDEISVYPVFESFDISDVQHLRAKPLRKPKFIVDVHLGSLAKYLRMLGIDTYYK
;
A
#
# COMPACT_ATOMS: atom_id res chain seq x y z
N MET A 1 -11.59 -9.64 28.44
CA MET A 1 -10.55 -9.18 27.50
C MET A 1 -11.01 -7.85 26.95
N GLU A 2 -10.29 -6.77 27.21
CA GLU A 2 -10.65 -5.45 26.70
C GLU A 2 -10.49 -5.45 25.18
N LYS A 3 -11.60 -5.22 24.45
CA LYS A 3 -11.53 -5.00 23.01
C LYS A 3 -11.05 -3.58 22.78
N HIS A 4 -9.82 -3.44 22.30
CA HIS A 4 -9.32 -2.17 21.83
C HIS A 4 -9.81 -1.92 20.41
N LYS A 5 -9.94 -0.65 20.05
CA LYS A 5 -10.34 -0.24 18.71
C LYS A 5 -9.41 0.85 18.18
N ALA A 6 -9.21 0.86 16.88
CA ALA A 6 -8.53 1.92 16.14
C ALA A 6 -9.28 2.16 14.82
N TYR A 7 -9.04 3.32 14.21
CA TYR A 7 -9.66 3.71 12.96
C TYR A 7 -8.63 3.64 11.85
N PHE A 8 -8.94 2.95 10.75
CA PHE A 8 -8.07 2.86 9.59
C PHE A 8 -8.70 3.55 8.39
N ARG A 9 -7.86 4.18 7.59
CA ARG A 9 -8.19 4.63 6.24
C ARG A 9 -7.03 4.33 5.31
N PHE A 10 -7.34 3.68 4.20
CA PHE A 10 -6.38 3.35 3.16
C PHE A 10 -6.61 4.21 1.93
N TYR A 11 -5.53 4.67 1.31
CA TYR A 11 -5.55 5.60 0.18
C TYR A 11 -5.14 4.89 -1.12
N GLU A 12 -5.63 5.44 -2.25
CA GLU A 12 -5.34 4.99 -3.62
C GLU A 12 -5.38 3.47 -3.81
N GLU A 13 -4.30 2.87 -4.34
CA GLU A 13 -4.19 1.46 -4.75
C GLU A 13 -4.36 0.49 -3.58
N LEU A 14 -4.10 0.92 -2.34
CA LEU A 14 -4.26 0.07 -1.16
C LEU A 14 -5.71 -0.39 -0.94
N ASN A 15 -6.67 0.33 -1.53
CA ASN A 15 -8.08 -0.04 -1.45
C ASN A 15 -8.42 -1.30 -2.23
N ASP A 16 -7.60 -1.71 -3.20
CA ASP A 16 -7.87 -2.91 -4.00
C ASP A 16 -7.72 -4.20 -3.18
N PHE A 17 -6.91 -4.16 -2.13
CA PHE A 17 -6.77 -5.25 -1.15
C PHE A 17 -7.94 -5.36 -0.17
N LEU A 18 -8.78 -4.32 -0.05
CA LEU A 18 -9.83 -4.26 0.95
C LEU A 18 -11.20 -4.70 0.41
N PRO A 19 -12.10 -5.23 1.27
CA PRO A 19 -13.51 -5.40 0.94
C PRO A 19 -14.18 -4.07 0.56
N ILE A 20 -15.15 -4.09 -0.37
CA ILE A 20 -15.80 -2.89 -0.93
C ILE A 20 -16.27 -1.90 0.13
N GLY A 21 -16.89 -2.37 1.22
CA GLY A 21 -17.39 -1.52 2.30
C GLY A 21 -16.32 -0.81 3.16
N LYS A 22 -15.04 -1.15 2.96
CA LYS A 22 -13.90 -0.54 3.66
C LYS A 22 -13.02 0.31 2.74
N ARG A 23 -13.35 0.38 1.45
CA ARG A 23 -12.59 1.14 0.45
C ARG A 23 -12.88 2.63 0.56
N LYS A 24 -11.84 3.45 0.52
CA LYS A 24 -11.86 4.93 0.47
C LYS A 24 -12.63 5.58 1.63
N VAL A 25 -12.89 4.83 2.70
CA VAL A 25 -13.61 5.28 3.89
C VAL A 25 -12.78 5.00 5.14
N LYS A 26 -13.03 5.78 6.20
CA LYS A 26 -12.51 5.47 7.53
C LYS A 26 -13.39 4.37 8.13
N PHE A 27 -12.79 3.30 8.65
CA PHE A 27 -13.52 2.23 9.31
C PHE A 27 -12.89 1.84 10.64
N GLU A 28 -13.71 1.29 11.53
CA GLU A 28 -13.29 0.82 12.85
C GLU A 28 -12.73 -0.61 12.76
N HIS A 29 -11.59 -0.84 13.38
CA HIS A 29 -10.97 -2.16 13.52
C HIS A 29 -10.76 -2.49 14.99
N HIS A 30 -11.27 -3.65 15.41
CA HIS A 30 -11.15 -4.14 16.78
C HIS A 30 -9.99 -5.12 16.89
N PHE A 31 -9.22 -4.99 17.96
CA PHE A 31 -8.08 -5.86 18.25
C PHE A 31 -8.01 -6.17 19.75
N ILE A 32 -7.38 -7.30 20.08
CA ILE A 32 -7.31 -7.83 21.45
C ILE A 32 -5.94 -7.51 22.06
N ASP A 33 -4.86 -7.71 21.31
CA ASP A 33 -3.49 -7.49 21.77
C ASP A 33 -2.86 -6.26 21.12
N ARG A 34 -1.91 -5.62 21.83
CA ARG A 34 -1.09 -4.52 21.30
C ARG A 34 -0.12 -5.04 20.21
N ALA A 35 -0.62 -5.22 18.99
CA ALA A 35 0.19 -5.56 17.83
C ALA A 35 0.82 -4.30 17.22
N SER A 36 1.84 -4.50 16.39
CA SER A 36 2.40 -3.39 15.62
C SER A 36 1.41 -2.95 14.54
N VAL A 37 1.54 -1.70 14.07
CA VAL A 37 0.73 -1.20 12.96
C VAL A 37 0.92 -2.04 11.70
N LYS A 38 2.11 -2.60 11.50
CA LYS A 38 2.38 -3.57 10.42
C LYS A 38 1.50 -4.81 10.52
N ASP A 39 1.49 -5.46 11.68
CA ASP A 39 0.73 -6.69 11.88
C ASP A 39 -0.77 -6.45 11.65
N MET A 40 -1.28 -5.30 12.12
CA MET A 40 -2.68 -4.92 11.92
C MET A 40 -3.01 -4.71 10.44
N ILE A 41 -2.15 -4.00 9.72
CA ILE A 41 -2.32 -3.74 8.28
C ILE A 41 -2.27 -5.04 7.47
N GLU A 42 -1.32 -5.92 7.77
CA GLU A 42 -1.23 -7.23 7.11
C GLU A 42 -2.45 -8.10 7.44
N SER A 43 -2.98 -8.03 8.66
CA SER A 43 -4.22 -8.73 9.04
C SER A 43 -5.46 -8.22 8.28
N LEU A 44 -5.43 -6.98 7.79
CA LEU A 44 -6.45 -6.39 6.94
C LEU A 44 -6.29 -6.78 5.45
N GLY A 45 -5.23 -7.53 5.11
CA GLY A 45 -4.96 -8.04 3.76
C GLY A 45 -4.05 -7.16 2.92
N VAL A 46 -3.56 -6.04 3.46
CA VAL A 46 -2.71 -5.11 2.71
C VAL A 46 -1.23 -5.50 2.93
N PRO A 47 -0.46 -5.83 1.87
CA PRO A 47 0.94 -6.15 2.01
C PRO A 47 1.74 -4.91 2.43
N HIS A 48 2.60 -5.02 3.45
CA HIS A 48 3.41 -3.89 3.90
C HIS A 48 4.38 -3.35 2.83
N ALA A 49 4.73 -4.18 1.84
CA ALA A 49 5.58 -3.81 0.72
C ALA A 49 4.94 -2.76 -0.22
N GLU A 50 3.61 -2.64 -0.17
CA GLU A 50 2.84 -1.66 -0.97
C GLU A 50 2.70 -0.31 -0.24
N ILE A 51 3.28 -0.15 0.95
CA ILE A 51 3.06 1.00 1.85
C ILE A 51 4.36 1.78 2.05
N ASP A 52 4.25 3.10 1.99
CA ASP A 52 5.42 3.98 2.12
C ASP A 52 5.24 5.06 3.20
N LEU A 53 3.99 5.40 3.55
CA LEU A 53 3.71 6.30 4.67
C LEU A 53 2.55 5.81 5.53
N ILE A 54 2.80 5.79 6.83
CA ILE A 54 1.78 5.55 7.86
C ILE A 54 1.72 6.80 8.74
N LEU A 55 0.54 7.39 8.84
CA LEU A 55 0.25 8.47 9.78
C LEU A 55 -0.61 7.94 10.91
N VAL A 56 -0.19 8.17 12.15
CA VAL A 56 -1.01 7.94 13.34
C VAL A 56 -1.32 9.30 13.96
N ASN A 57 -2.61 9.65 14.01
CA ASN A 57 -3.09 10.94 14.51
C ASN A 57 -2.35 12.12 13.84
N GLY A 58 -2.09 12.00 12.53
CA GLY A 58 -1.38 12.99 11.73
C GLY A 58 0.16 12.99 11.83
N ARG A 59 0.76 12.08 12.61
CA ARG A 59 2.22 11.96 12.76
C ARG A 59 2.75 10.74 12.01
N ALA A 60 3.83 10.93 11.25
CA ALA A 60 4.50 9.83 10.57
C ALA A 60 5.11 8.86 11.59
N VAL A 61 4.90 7.56 11.37
CA VAL A 61 5.44 6.50 12.22
C VAL A 61 6.06 5.38 11.38
N THR A 62 6.92 4.60 12.00
CA THR A 62 7.47 3.36 11.43
C THR A 62 6.51 2.19 11.62
N PHE A 63 6.75 1.10 10.88
CA PHE A 63 6.03 -0.17 11.01
C PHE A 63 6.03 -0.78 12.42
N SER A 64 7.02 -0.43 13.25
CA SER A 64 7.15 -0.90 14.64
C SER A 64 6.23 -0.21 15.64
N TYR A 65 5.51 0.85 15.23
CA TYR A 65 4.58 1.55 16.11
C TYR A 65 3.52 0.62 16.69
N LYS A 66 3.29 0.71 18.00
CA LYS A 66 2.28 -0.09 18.71
C LYS A 66 0.95 0.66 18.72
N VAL A 67 -0.07 0.06 18.13
CA VAL A 67 -1.39 0.68 18.00
C VAL A 67 -2.04 0.86 19.37
N ASN A 68 -2.45 2.10 19.67
CA ASN A 68 -3.16 2.45 20.88
C ASN A 68 -4.68 2.54 20.65
N TYR A 69 -5.41 2.57 21.74
CA TYR A 69 -6.86 2.76 21.72
C TYR A 69 -7.23 4.09 21.06
N ASN A 70 -8.20 4.07 20.16
CA ASN A 70 -8.70 5.20 19.39
C ASN A 70 -7.69 5.87 18.43
N ASP A 71 -6.57 5.22 18.12
CA ASP A 71 -5.65 5.76 17.10
C ASP A 71 -6.35 5.91 15.75
N GLU A 72 -6.13 7.05 15.10
CA GLU A 72 -6.52 7.28 13.71
C GLU A 72 -5.33 7.03 12.79
N ILE A 73 -5.41 5.96 12.02
CA ILE A 73 -4.32 5.44 11.19
C ILE A 73 -4.68 5.70 9.73
N SER A 74 -3.87 6.52 9.07
CA SER A 74 -3.95 6.76 7.62
C SER A 74 -2.77 6.07 6.95
N VAL A 75 -3.07 5.21 5.98
CA VAL A 75 -2.08 4.39 5.30
C VAL A 75 -2.04 4.77 3.83
N TYR A 76 -0.87 5.18 3.37
CA TYR A 76 -0.64 5.63 2.00
C TYR A 76 0.22 4.63 1.24
N PRO A 77 -0.13 4.35 -0.03
CA PRO A 77 0.67 3.48 -0.86
C PRO A 77 2.04 4.09 -1.14
N VAL A 78 2.88 3.31 -1.80
CA VAL A 78 4.12 3.82 -2.40
C VAL A 78 3.81 5.04 -3.28
N PHE A 79 4.36 6.19 -2.90
CA PHE A 79 4.18 7.41 -3.69
C PHE A 79 5.00 7.29 -4.98
N GLU A 80 4.32 7.21 -6.13
CA GLU A 80 4.98 7.19 -7.43
C GLU A 80 5.39 8.60 -7.94
N SER A 81 4.82 9.67 -7.38
CA SER A 81 4.88 11.04 -7.93
C SER A 81 5.44 12.14 -7.01
N PHE A 82 5.53 11.93 -5.70
CA PHE A 82 6.09 12.92 -4.77
C PHE A 82 7.58 12.68 -4.52
N ASP A 83 8.38 13.75 -4.63
CA ASP A 83 9.79 13.73 -4.23
C ASP A 83 9.88 13.73 -2.69
N ILE A 84 9.76 12.54 -2.10
CA ILE A 84 9.91 12.28 -0.67
C ILE A 84 11.35 11.91 -0.29
N SER A 85 12.34 12.32 -1.10
CA SER A 85 13.76 12.02 -0.87
C SER A 85 14.23 12.37 0.54
N ASP A 86 13.62 13.38 1.17
CA ASP A 86 13.97 13.83 2.53
C ASP A 86 13.43 12.93 3.66
N VAL A 87 12.52 12.00 3.37
CA VAL A 87 11.83 11.15 4.38
C VAL A 87 11.94 9.65 4.07
N GLN A 88 12.45 9.27 2.89
CA GLN A 88 12.49 7.89 2.42
C GLN A 88 13.76 7.15 2.87
N HIS A 89 13.66 6.30 3.90
CA HIS A 89 14.79 5.53 4.45
C HIS A 89 14.94 4.10 3.89
N LEU A 90 14.11 3.68 2.93
CA LEU A 90 13.96 2.26 2.58
C LEU A 90 14.29 1.86 1.13
N ARG A 91 14.43 2.77 0.15
CA ARG A 91 14.87 2.42 -1.24
C ARG A 91 15.37 3.62 -2.05
N ALA A 92 16.13 3.34 -3.14
CA ALA A 92 16.92 4.34 -3.86
C ALA A 92 16.27 4.99 -5.11
N LYS A 93 15.11 4.52 -5.64
CA LYS A 93 14.29 5.20 -6.68
C LYS A 93 13.07 4.35 -7.14
N PRO A 94 11.90 4.96 -7.43
CA PRO A 94 10.78 4.31 -8.12
C PRO A 94 11.03 4.15 -9.65
N LEU A 95 10.49 3.09 -10.27
CA LEU A 95 10.59 2.83 -11.72
C LEU A 95 9.50 3.60 -12.49
N ARG A 96 9.84 4.81 -12.92
CA ARG A 96 8.89 5.82 -13.46
C ARG A 96 8.26 5.52 -14.84
N LYS A 97 8.65 4.45 -15.54
CA LYS A 97 8.04 4.00 -16.82
C LYS A 97 8.32 2.51 -17.00
N PRO A 98 7.45 1.60 -16.52
CA PRO A 98 7.68 0.18 -16.70
C PRO A 98 7.64 -0.16 -18.20
N LYS A 99 8.75 -0.69 -18.71
CA LYS A 99 8.85 -1.21 -20.07
C LYS A 99 8.90 -2.72 -19.99
N PHE A 100 8.08 -3.38 -20.80
CA PHE A 100 7.99 -4.83 -20.84
C PHE A 100 8.83 -5.36 -22.01
N ILE A 101 9.66 -6.37 -21.74
CA ILE A 101 10.35 -7.15 -22.78
C ILE A 101 9.70 -8.52 -22.76
N VAL A 102 9.21 -8.95 -23.92
CA VAL A 102 8.46 -10.20 -24.07
C VAL A 102 9.31 -11.20 -24.86
N ASP A 103 9.33 -12.45 -24.39
CA ASP A 103 10.03 -13.56 -25.04
C ASP A 103 9.54 -13.79 -26.48
N VAL A 104 10.41 -14.33 -27.34
CA VAL A 104 10.14 -14.58 -28.77
C VAL A 104 8.93 -15.50 -29.00
N HIS A 105 8.58 -16.35 -28.04
CA HIS A 105 7.43 -17.25 -28.15
C HIS A 105 6.10 -16.62 -27.70
N LEU A 106 6.13 -15.38 -27.18
CA LEU A 106 4.99 -14.72 -26.55
C LEU A 106 4.46 -13.53 -27.38
N GLY A 107 4.60 -13.57 -28.70
CA GLY A 107 4.16 -12.48 -29.60
C GLY A 107 2.68 -12.08 -29.44
N SER A 108 1.80 -13.04 -29.17
CA SER A 108 0.38 -12.77 -28.89
C SER A 108 0.19 -11.92 -27.62
N LEU A 109 0.96 -12.20 -26.57
CA LEU A 109 0.93 -11.42 -25.32
C LEU A 109 1.41 -9.97 -25.56
N ALA A 110 2.49 -9.80 -26.33
CA ALA A 110 2.99 -8.47 -26.68
C ALA A 110 1.94 -7.62 -27.41
N LYS A 111 1.12 -8.23 -28.27
CA LYS A 111 0.00 -7.55 -28.94
C LYS A 111 -1.06 -7.07 -27.94
N TYR A 112 -1.48 -7.92 -27.00
CA TYR A 112 -2.48 -7.53 -25.99
C TYR A 112 -1.97 -6.43 -25.07
N LEU A 113 -0.72 -6.51 -24.61
CA LEU A 113 -0.12 -5.47 -23.77
C LEU A 113 -0.10 -4.10 -24.47
N ARG A 114 0.26 -4.06 -25.76
CA ARG A 114 0.21 -2.82 -26.55
C ARG A 114 -1.21 -2.30 -26.74
N MET A 115 -2.19 -3.18 -26.96
CA MET A 115 -3.61 -2.77 -27.05
C MET A 115 -4.12 -2.17 -25.73
N LEU A 116 -3.60 -2.62 -24.60
CA LEU A 116 -3.89 -2.07 -23.27
C LEU A 116 -3.09 -0.80 -22.95
N GLY A 117 -2.25 -0.30 -23.87
CA GLY A 117 -1.46 0.92 -23.69
C GLY A 117 -0.13 0.74 -22.94
N ILE A 118 0.34 -0.49 -22.78
CA ILE A 118 1.59 -0.80 -22.05
C ILE A 118 2.80 -0.74 -23.01
N ASP A 119 3.85 -0.01 -22.63
CA ASP A 119 5.11 0.11 -23.39
C ASP A 119 5.85 -1.25 -23.46
N THR A 120 5.72 -1.96 -24.59
CA THR A 120 6.15 -3.35 -24.74
C THR A 120 7.02 -3.57 -25.98
N TYR A 121 8.24 -4.03 -25.78
CA TYR A 121 9.18 -4.44 -26.82
C TYR A 121 9.09 -5.94 -27.11
N TYR A 122 9.04 -6.29 -28.39
CA TYR A 122 9.03 -7.65 -28.92
C TYR A 122 9.77 -7.63 -30.26
N LYS A 123 10.71 -8.54 -30.45
CA LYS A 123 11.50 -8.71 -31.68
C LYS A 123 11.65 -10.18 -32.00
#